data_AF-A0A7G5Y8K0-F1
#
_entry.id   AF-A0A7G5Y8K0-F1
#
_cell.length_a   1.000
_cell.length_b   1.000
_cell.length_c   1.000
_cell.angle_alpha   90.00
_cell.angle_beta   90.00
_cell.angle_gamma   90.00
#
_symmetry.space_group_name_H-M   'P 1'
#
loop_
_entity.id
_entity.type
_entity.pdbx_description
1 polymer ?
#
loop_
_entity_poly.entity_id
_entity_poly.type
_entity_poly.pdbx_seq_one_letter_code
_entity_poly.pdbx_strand_id
1 'polypeptide(L)'
;MISLVTKEADSGAGVDEVHTWDARLDWAYGLIADDPSERTAALARLTIAKRNVGDALMQFNNVWSSTQSPGRQLHYRDPALQQAIEVHRDAARHSLPDALWNRRCADIREWPGLPYALLFLEWEARYPQAWTQHAKKWGTKEDLLRDMAVAGHNKIVRAKLTDLIEIVIQRPYRCKDRDYVRVARAVDSADLRERLGTAAESDNPWARRHAGYVLWLLDRPELPNSLHVWRKWIGLPR
;
A
#
# COMPACT_ATOMS: atom_id res chain seq x y z
N MET A 1 -35.21 39.54 -8.50
CA MET A 1 -36.09 38.47 -8.00
C MET A 1 -35.37 37.17 -8.26
N ILE A 2 -34.64 36.70 -7.25
CA ILE A 2 -33.65 35.62 -7.30
C ILE A 2 -34.39 34.36 -6.84
N SER A 3 -34.57 33.38 -7.71
CA SER A 3 -35.06 32.06 -7.31
C SER A 3 -33.85 31.17 -7.05
N LEU A 4 -33.55 30.96 -5.76
CA LEU A 4 -32.69 29.88 -5.31
C LEU A 4 -33.35 28.56 -5.66
N VAL A 5 -32.71 27.78 -6.54
CA VAL A 5 -32.91 26.34 -6.60
C VAL A 5 -31.72 25.73 -5.87
N THR A 6 -31.91 25.49 -4.58
CA THR A 6 -31.14 24.51 -3.81
C THR A 6 -31.38 23.15 -4.45
N LYS A 7 -30.40 22.67 -5.22
CA LYS A 7 -30.31 21.26 -5.59
C LYS A 7 -29.15 20.69 -4.81
N GLU A 8 -29.48 20.07 -3.68
CA GLU A 8 -28.65 19.09 -3.01
C GLU A 8 -28.19 18.09 -4.06
N ALA A 9 -26.91 18.17 -4.43
CA ALA A 9 -26.21 17.06 -5.02
C ALA A 9 -25.67 16.24 -3.86
N ASP A 10 -26.55 15.41 -3.29
CA ASP A 10 -26.14 14.28 -2.49
C ASP A 10 -25.37 13.32 -3.41
N SER A 11 -24.06 13.54 -3.52
CA SER A 11 -23.16 12.63 -4.20
C SER A 11 -22.87 11.46 -3.27
N GLY A 12 -23.83 10.54 -3.19
CA GLY A 12 -23.70 9.22 -2.58
C GLY A 12 -22.66 8.37 -3.33
N ALA A 13 -21.38 8.74 -3.21
CA ALA A 13 -20.26 7.84 -3.44
C ALA A 13 -19.78 7.43 -2.05
N GLY A 14 -20.52 6.52 -1.42
CA GLY A 14 -20.26 6.05 -0.06
C GLY A 14 -18.81 5.61 0.11
N VAL A 15 -18.22 5.98 1.25
CA VAL A 15 -16.98 5.37 1.71
C VAL A 15 -17.26 3.88 1.83
N ASP A 16 -16.55 3.05 1.04
CA ASP A 16 -16.73 1.59 1.04
C ASP A 16 -16.66 1.08 2.49
N GLU A 17 -17.71 0.40 2.96
CA GLU A 17 -17.75 -0.22 4.29
C GLU A 17 -16.78 -1.42 4.38
N VAL A 18 -16.44 -1.84 5.60
CA VAL A 18 -15.52 -2.98 5.84
C VAL A 18 -16.01 -4.25 5.14
N HIS A 19 -17.30 -4.58 5.24
CA HIS A 19 -17.88 -5.76 4.61
C HIS A 19 -17.78 -5.74 3.08
N THR A 20 -17.74 -4.55 2.47
CA THR A 20 -17.53 -4.42 1.03
C THR A 20 -16.10 -4.80 0.64
N TRP A 21 -15.11 -4.51 1.47
CA TRP A 21 -13.74 -4.96 1.25
C TRP A 21 -13.61 -6.48 1.39
N ASP A 22 -14.19 -7.06 2.44
CA ASP A 22 -14.14 -8.50 2.69
C ASP A 22 -14.76 -9.30 1.54
N ALA A 23 -15.93 -8.89 1.06
CA ALA A 23 -16.57 -9.54 -0.08
C ALA A 23 -15.69 -9.60 -1.34
N ARG A 24 -14.78 -8.62 -1.53
CA ARG A 24 -13.94 -8.51 -2.73
C ARG A 24 -12.56 -9.11 -2.56
N LEU A 25 -11.99 -9.02 -1.36
CA LEU A 25 -10.56 -9.20 -1.13
C LEU A 25 -10.20 -10.12 0.03
N ASP A 26 -11.14 -10.71 0.77
CA ASP A 26 -10.84 -11.61 1.89
C ASP A 26 -9.92 -12.78 1.45
N TRP A 27 -10.05 -13.26 0.21
CA TRP A 27 -9.16 -14.25 -0.37
C TRP A 27 -7.66 -13.87 -0.34
N ALA A 28 -7.34 -12.57 -0.27
CA ALA A 28 -5.98 -12.07 -0.25
C ALA A 28 -5.24 -12.42 1.04
N TYR A 29 -5.93 -12.71 2.15
CA TYR A 29 -5.28 -13.16 3.38
C TYR A 29 -4.48 -14.45 3.17
N GLY A 30 -4.92 -15.28 2.22
CA GLY A 30 -4.16 -16.46 1.79
C GLY A 30 -2.77 -16.12 1.24
N LEU A 31 -2.48 -14.91 0.76
CA LEU A 31 -1.15 -14.52 0.24
C LEU A 31 -0.05 -14.51 1.31
N ILE A 32 -0.42 -14.34 2.58
CA ILE A 32 0.48 -14.34 3.73
C ILE A 32 0.30 -15.55 4.64
N ALA A 33 -0.59 -16.49 4.28
CA ALA A 33 -0.85 -17.69 5.05
C ALA A 33 0.42 -18.55 5.18
N ASP A 34 0.58 -19.24 6.31
CA ASP A 34 1.71 -20.14 6.53
C ASP A 34 1.61 -21.41 5.68
N ASP A 35 0.38 -21.87 5.38
CA ASP A 35 0.14 -23.00 4.48
C ASP A 35 0.47 -22.63 3.02
N PRO A 36 1.43 -23.33 2.37
CA PRO A 36 1.70 -23.15 0.94
C PRO A 36 0.49 -23.37 0.02
N SER A 37 -0.46 -24.22 0.41
CA SER A 37 -1.65 -24.54 -0.41
C SER A 37 -2.60 -23.33 -0.48
N GLU A 38 -2.85 -22.67 0.65
CA GLU A 38 -3.62 -21.43 0.74
C GLU A 38 -2.97 -20.29 -0.05
N ARG A 39 -1.64 -20.13 0.08
CA ARG A 39 -0.88 -19.16 -0.72
C ARG A 39 -1.04 -19.40 -2.22
N THR A 40 -0.97 -20.65 -2.64
CA THR A 40 -1.13 -21.01 -4.06
C THR A 40 -2.53 -20.68 -4.56
N ALA A 41 -3.57 -20.99 -3.78
CA ALA A 41 -4.95 -20.65 -4.13
C ALA A 41 -5.18 -19.13 -4.22
N ALA A 42 -4.61 -18.36 -3.29
CA ALA A 42 -4.69 -16.89 -3.31
C ALA A 42 -3.96 -16.29 -4.51
N LEU A 43 -2.78 -16.81 -4.87
CA LEU A 43 -2.04 -16.38 -6.07
C LEU A 43 -2.81 -16.69 -7.37
N ALA A 44 -3.51 -17.83 -7.43
CA ALA A 44 -4.37 -18.17 -8.57
C ALA A 44 -5.53 -17.17 -8.71
N ARG A 45 -6.20 -16.83 -7.59
CA ARG A 45 -7.26 -15.80 -7.57
C ARG A 45 -6.73 -14.43 -7.98
N LEU A 46 -5.57 -14.03 -7.47
CA LEU A 46 -4.91 -12.78 -7.87
C LEU A 46 -4.65 -12.75 -9.38
N THR A 47 -4.18 -13.86 -9.95
CA THR A 47 -3.91 -13.95 -11.39
C THR A 47 -5.17 -13.74 -12.22
N ILE A 48 -6.31 -14.31 -11.80
CA ILE A 48 -7.61 -14.10 -12.44
C ILE A 48 -8.04 -12.64 -12.30
N ALA A 49 -8.00 -12.08 -11.09
CA ALA A 49 -8.38 -10.69 -10.85
C ALA A 49 -7.56 -9.71 -11.69
N LYS A 50 -6.24 -9.95 -11.81
CA LYS A 50 -5.35 -9.14 -12.66
C LYS A 50 -5.66 -9.25 -14.14
N ARG A 51 -6.04 -10.44 -14.62
CA ARG A 51 -6.51 -10.61 -16.01
C ARG A 51 -7.74 -9.75 -16.25
N ASN A 52 -8.73 -9.81 -15.36
CA ASN A 52 -9.94 -9.00 -15.48
C ASN A 52 -9.65 -7.49 -15.51
N VAL A 53 -8.72 -7.01 -14.68
CA VAL A 53 -8.25 -5.62 -14.72
C VAL A 53 -7.58 -5.29 -16.06
N GLY A 54 -6.74 -6.19 -16.57
CA GLY A 54 -6.07 -6.03 -17.87
C GLY A 54 -7.05 -5.96 -19.04
N ASP A 55 -8.06 -6.82 -19.04
CA ASP A 55 -9.11 -6.86 -20.07
C ASP A 55 -9.95 -5.57 -20.03
N ALA A 56 -10.33 -5.11 -18.84
CA ALA A 56 -11.05 -3.86 -18.67
C ALA A 56 -10.22 -2.63 -19.08
N LEU A 57 -8.92 -2.63 -18.79
CA LEU A 57 -8.00 -1.58 -19.23
C LEU A 57 -7.84 -1.57 -20.76
N MET A 58 -7.79 -2.76 -21.39
CA MET A 58 -7.75 -2.87 -22.85
C MET A 58 -9.02 -2.30 -23.48
N GLN A 59 -10.19 -2.62 -22.92
CA GLN A 59 -11.46 -2.06 -23.37
C GLN A 59 -11.48 -0.53 -23.24
N PHE A 60 -11.05 -0.01 -22.08
CA PHE A 60 -10.88 1.43 -21.88
C PHE A 60 -9.98 2.08 -22.93
N ASN A 61 -8.81 1.48 -23.21
CA ASN A 61 -7.88 2.00 -24.20
C ASN A 61 -8.46 2.01 -25.63
N ASN A 62 -9.28 1.01 -25.98
CA ASN A 62 -9.96 0.93 -27.28
C ASN A 62 -11.05 1.99 -27.44
N VAL A 63 -11.82 2.26 -26.38
CA VAL A 63 -12.81 3.36 -26.37
C VAL A 63 -12.09 4.72 -26.41
N TRP A 64 -10.99 4.85 -25.68
CA TRP A 64 -10.17 6.05 -25.70
C TRP A 64 -9.58 6.32 -27.09
N SER A 65 -9.02 5.32 -27.78
CA SER A 65 -8.44 5.51 -29.12
C SER A 65 -9.50 5.86 -30.16
N SER A 66 -10.67 5.22 -30.14
CA SER A 66 -11.77 5.50 -31.07
C SER A 66 -12.40 6.89 -30.87
N THR A 67 -12.34 7.45 -29.66
CA THR A 67 -12.86 8.79 -29.37
C THR A 67 -11.88 9.92 -29.76
N GLN A 68 -10.60 9.61 -30.03
CA GLN A 68 -9.58 10.54 -30.52
C GLN A 68 -9.57 10.73 -32.05
N SER A 69 -10.72 11.01 -32.66
CA SER A 69 -10.75 11.38 -34.08
C SER A 69 -10.18 12.79 -34.32
N PRO A 70 -9.41 13.04 -35.41
CA PRO A 70 -8.90 14.38 -35.74
C PRO A 70 -10.03 15.41 -35.80
N GLY A 71 -9.91 16.50 -35.03
CA GLY A 71 -10.91 17.56 -34.94
C GLY A 71 -11.95 17.40 -33.83
N ARG A 72 -11.97 16.26 -33.11
CA ARG A 72 -12.83 16.07 -31.92
C ARG A 72 -12.04 16.46 -30.67
N GLN A 73 -12.53 17.45 -29.91
CA GLN A 73 -11.96 17.73 -28.59
C GLN A 73 -12.17 16.53 -27.67
N LEU A 74 -11.14 16.19 -26.89
CA LEU A 74 -11.20 15.18 -25.84
C LEU A 74 -12.29 15.57 -24.84
N HIS A 75 -13.43 14.88 -24.89
CA HIS A 75 -14.45 15.03 -23.88
C HIS A 75 -14.35 13.84 -22.93
N TYR A 76 -13.69 14.04 -21.80
CA TYR A 76 -13.81 13.13 -20.66
C TYR A 76 -15.28 12.90 -20.25
N ARG A 77 -16.21 13.75 -20.70
CA ARG A 77 -17.67 13.57 -20.52
C ARG A 77 -18.32 12.62 -21.53
N ASP A 78 -17.57 12.02 -22.45
CA ASP A 78 -18.11 11.01 -23.38
C ASP A 78 -18.67 9.82 -22.57
N PRO A 79 -19.95 9.45 -22.73
CA PRO A 79 -20.58 8.39 -21.93
C PRO A 79 -19.89 7.03 -22.08
N ALA A 80 -19.43 6.67 -23.28
CA ALA A 80 -18.76 5.39 -23.51
C ALA A 80 -17.41 5.36 -22.79
N LEU A 81 -16.69 6.48 -22.78
CA LEU A 81 -15.45 6.60 -22.05
C LEU A 81 -15.66 6.54 -20.53
N GLN A 82 -16.70 7.21 -20.00
CA GLN A 82 -17.05 7.13 -18.58
C GLN A 82 -17.42 5.71 -18.16
N GLN A 83 -18.23 5.02 -18.96
CA GLN A 83 -18.57 3.62 -18.69
C GLN A 83 -17.32 2.73 -18.68
N ALA A 84 -16.38 2.90 -19.62
CA ALA A 84 -15.15 2.11 -19.64
C ALA A 84 -14.23 2.41 -18.45
N ILE A 85 -14.21 3.67 -17.98
CA ILE A 85 -13.52 4.05 -16.73
C ILE A 85 -14.14 3.34 -15.53
N GLU A 86 -15.47 3.29 -15.44
CA GLU A 86 -16.20 2.63 -14.36
C GLU A 86 -15.94 1.13 -14.34
N VAL A 87 -16.02 0.45 -15.48
CA VAL A 87 -15.70 -0.98 -15.60
C VAL A 87 -14.26 -1.28 -15.17
N HIS A 88 -13.29 -0.47 -15.61
CA HIS A 88 -11.90 -0.61 -15.18
C HIS A 88 -11.73 -0.36 -13.67
N ARG A 89 -12.38 0.67 -13.12
CA ARG A 89 -12.34 0.96 -11.68
C ARG A 89 -12.96 -0.17 -10.86
N ASP A 90 -14.06 -0.74 -11.33
CA ASP A 90 -14.73 -1.85 -10.65
C ASP A 90 -13.87 -3.11 -10.66
N ALA A 91 -13.30 -3.48 -11.81
CA ALA A 91 -12.35 -4.58 -11.89
C ALA A 91 -11.14 -4.37 -10.95
N ALA A 92 -10.59 -3.14 -10.91
CA ALA A 92 -9.47 -2.80 -10.04
C ALA A 92 -9.79 -2.97 -8.55
N ARG A 93 -11.02 -2.72 -8.10
CA ARG A 93 -11.45 -2.90 -6.69
C ARG A 93 -11.35 -4.36 -6.22
N HIS A 94 -11.28 -5.33 -7.13
CA HIS A 94 -11.21 -6.75 -6.82
C HIS A 94 -9.78 -7.32 -6.93
N SER A 95 -8.77 -6.48 -7.16
CA SER A 95 -7.39 -6.93 -7.37
C SER A 95 -6.39 -6.15 -6.51
N LEU A 96 -5.44 -6.86 -5.90
CA LEU A 96 -4.29 -6.23 -5.25
C LEU A 96 -3.12 -6.07 -6.24
N PRO A 97 -2.40 -4.94 -6.22
CA PRO A 97 -2.60 -3.76 -5.38
C PRO A 97 -3.52 -2.68 -5.99
N ASP A 98 -4.21 -2.96 -7.09
CA ASP A 98 -4.96 -1.93 -7.82
C ASP A 98 -6.10 -1.31 -6.99
N ALA A 99 -6.75 -2.11 -6.12
CA ALA A 99 -7.74 -1.65 -5.16
C ALA A 99 -7.18 -0.61 -4.16
N LEU A 100 -5.88 -0.63 -3.89
CA LEU A 100 -5.22 0.24 -2.91
C LEU A 100 -4.76 1.58 -3.52
N TRP A 101 -4.70 1.70 -4.85
CA TRP A 101 -4.05 2.83 -5.54
C TRP A 101 -4.87 4.12 -5.57
N ASN A 102 -6.14 4.06 -5.96
CA ASN A 102 -7.02 5.24 -6.08
C ASN A 102 -7.92 5.42 -4.85
N ARG A 103 -7.39 5.11 -3.66
CA ARG A 103 -8.15 5.22 -2.41
C ARG A 103 -8.51 6.68 -2.14
N ARG A 104 -9.77 6.94 -1.77
CA ARG A 104 -10.18 8.20 -1.15
C ARG A 104 -10.14 7.98 0.35
N CYS A 105 -9.06 8.43 0.97
CA CYS A 105 -8.82 8.24 2.39
C CYS A 105 -8.41 9.59 2.98
N ALA A 106 -9.29 10.20 3.79
CA ALA A 106 -8.96 11.41 4.53
C ALA A 106 -8.15 11.07 5.80
N ASP A 107 -8.47 9.94 6.44
CA ASP A 107 -7.73 9.39 7.57
C ASP A 107 -7.55 7.88 7.39
N ILE A 108 -6.29 7.43 7.36
CA ILE A 108 -5.94 6.02 7.18
C ILE A 108 -6.41 5.15 8.34
N ARG A 109 -6.55 5.73 9.54
CA ARG A 109 -6.89 5.01 10.78
C ARG A 109 -8.33 4.50 10.76
N GLU A 110 -9.21 5.27 10.11
CA GLU A 110 -10.64 4.96 9.97
C GLU A 110 -10.95 4.32 8.61
N TRP A 111 -9.95 4.10 7.76
CA TRP A 111 -10.17 3.60 6.42
C TRP A 111 -10.46 2.10 6.42
N PRO A 112 -11.61 1.66 5.88
CA PRO A 112 -11.97 0.24 5.88
C PRO A 112 -11.02 -0.68 5.11
N GLY A 113 -10.24 -0.13 4.17
CA GLY A 113 -9.22 -0.88 3.43
C GLY A 113 -7.88 -1.07 4.18
N LEU A 114 -7.72 -0.50 5.39
CA LEU A 114 -6.48 -0.59 6.17
C LEU A 114 -5.97 -2.03 6.38
N PRO A 115 -6.82 -3.03 6.70
CA PRO A 115 -6.35 -4.40 6.86
C PRO A 115 -5.68 -4.96 5.59
N TYR A 116 -6.21 -4.62 4.41
CA TYR A 116 -5.67 -5.03 3.10
C TYR A 116 -4.39 -4.29 2.72
N ALA A 117 -4.23 -3.04 3.16
CA ALA A 117 -2.97 -2.30 3.03
C ALA A 117 -1.86 -2.92 3.89
N LEU A 118 -2.16 -3.27 5.15
CA LEU A 118 -1.21 -3.95 6.03
C LEU A 118 -0.83 -5.31 5.45
N LEU A 119 -1.81 -6.09 4.99
CA LEU A 119 -1.59 -7.37 4.31
C LEU A 119 -0.69 -7.24 3.09
N PHE A 120 -0.92 -6.24 2.23
CA PHE A 120 -0.10 -6.02 1.04
C PHE A 120 1.37 -5.74 1.38
N LEU A 121 1.62 -4.97 2.44
CA LEU A 121 2.98 -4.66 2.90
C LEU A 121 3.63 -5.85 3.61
N GLU A 122 2.87 -6.60 4.39
CA GLU A 122 3.32 -7.84 5.02
C GLU A 122 3.66 -8.90 3.96
N TRP A 123 2.86 -9.03 2.92
CA TRP A 123 3.15 -9.91 1.77
C TRP A 123 4.45 -9.51 1.06
N GLU A 124 4.66 -8.21 0.85
CA GLU A 124 5.93 -7.69 0.31
C GLU A 124 7.13 -8.03 1.20
N ALA A 125 6.94 -7.94 2.52
CA ALA A 125 7.99 -8.16 3.50
C ALA A 125 8.35 -9.65 3.64
N ARG A 126 7.35 -10.53 3.74
CA ARG A 126 7.52 -11.98 3.94
C ARG A 126 7.88 -12.73 2.66
N TYR A 127 7.27 -12.38 1.52
CA TYR A 127 7.40 -13.12 0.26
C TYR A 127 7.81 -12.19 -0.91
N PRO A 128 8.98 -11.53 -0.84
CA PRO A 128 9.35 -10.47 -1.76
C PRO A 128 9.45 -10.91 -3.23
N GLN A 129 9.82 -12.16 -3.51
CA GLN A 129 9.90 -12.69 -4.88
C GLN A 129 8.50 -12.86 -5.48
N ALA A 130 7.59 -13.53 -4.77
CA ALA A 130 6.21 -13.69 -5.21
C ALA A 130 5.53 -12.33 -5.39
N TRP A 131 5.70 -11.42 -4.43
CA TRP A 131 5.21 -10.05 -4.55
C TRP A 131 5.78 -9.34 -5.80
N THR A 132 7.07 -9.49 -6.08
CA THR A 132 7.71 -8.87 -7.25
C THR A 132 7.12 -9.38 -8.56
N GLN A 133 6.86 -10.68 -8.64
CA GLN A 133 6.31 -11.32 -9.83
C GLN A 133 4.85 -10.92 -10.05
N HIS A 134 4.04 -10.89 -8.98
CA HIS A 134 2.59 -10.81 -9.12
C HIS A 134 2.01 -9.42 -8.85
N ALA A 135 2.64 -8.59 -8.03
CA ALA A 135 2.00 -7.39 -7.47
C ALA A 135 2.93 -6.18 -7.34
N LYS A 136 4.10 -6.20 -7.99
CA LYS A 136 5.08 -5.12 -7.90
C LYS A 136 4.48 -3.75 -8.22
N LYS A 137 4.31 -2.92 -7.19
CA LYS A 137 3.84 -1.54 -7.33
C LYS A 137 4.48 -0.65 -6.25
N TRP A 138 5.70 -0.17 -6.54
CA TRP A 138 6.50 0.60 -5.59
C TRP A 138 5.84 1.92 -5.17
N GLY A 139 5.12 2.57 -6.07
CA GLY A 139 4.36 3.78 -5.75
C GLY A 139 3.32 3.50 -4.66
N THR A 140 2.50 2.45 -4.83
CA THR A 140 1.51 2.05 -3.83
C THR A 140 2.15 1.78 -2.47
N LYS A 141 3.28 1.06 -2.45
CA LYS A 141 4.03 0.81 -1.21
C LYS A 141 4.45 2.12 -0.54
N GLU A 142 5.07 3.03 -1.28
CA GLU A 142 5.53 4.32 -0.75
C GLU A 142 4.36 5.16 -0.20
N ASP A 143 3.26 5.27 -0.95
CA ASP A 143 2.11 6.05 -0.52
C ASP A 143 1.45 5.46 0.72
N LEU A 144 1.31 4.13 0.81
CA LEU A 144 0.78 3.48 2.02
C LEU A 144 1.68 3.68 3.24
N LEU A 145 3.01 3.58 3.08
CA LEU A 145 3.93 3.84 4.18
C LEU A 145 3.88 5.29 4.67
N ARG A 146 3.63 6.24 3.75
CA ARG A 146 3.44 7.66 4.10
C ARG A 146 2.12 7.88 4.83
N ASP A 147 1.02 7.31 4.34
CA ASP A 147 -0.29 7.43 4.97
C ASP A 147 -0.27 6.84 6.39
N MET A 148 0.33 5.67 6.57
CA MET A 148 0.41 5.01 7.87
C MET A 148 1.38 5.68 8.85
N ALA A 149 2.24 6.58 8.39
CA ALA A 149 3.19 7.32 9.23
C ALA A 149 2.52 8.47 9.99
N VAL A 150 1.43 8.17 10.69
CA VAL A 150 0.67 9.07 11.56
C VAL A 150 0.52 8.45 12.95
N ALA A 151 0.53 9.28 13.99
CA ALA A 151 0.30 8.81 15.35
C ALA A 151 -1.19 8.48 15.60
N GLY A 152 -1.46 7.79 16.71
CA GLY A 152 -2.83 7.51 17.16
C GLY A 152 -3.50 6.30 16.52
N HIS A 153 -2.73 5.40 15.88
CA HIS A 153 -3.23 4.07 15.54
C HIS A 153 -3.69 3.32 16.80
N ASN A 154 -4.76 2.53 16.68
CA ASN A 154 -5.19 1.65 17.76
C ASN A 154 -4.11 0.59 18.07
N LYS A 155 -4.24 -0.08 19.22
CA LYS A 155 -3.23 -1.03 19.72
C LYS A 155 -2.94 -2.17 18.73
N ILE A 156 -3.95 -2.67 18.02
CA ILE A 156 -3.83 -3.81 17.09
C ILE A 156 -3.02 -3.39 15.87
N VAL A 157 -3.37 -2.25 15.26
CA VAL A 157 -2.66 -1.72 14.09
C VAL A 157 -1.23 -1.36 14.47
N ARG A 158 -1.02 -0.74 15.63
CA ARG A 158 0.32 -0.41 16.12
C ARG A 158 1.20 -1.66 16.27
N ALA A 159 0.67 -2.74 16.85
CA ALA A 159 1.39 -4.00 16.97
C ALA A 159 1.76 -4.57 15.58
N LYS A 160 0.81 -4.61 14.64
CA LYS A 160 1.08 -5.05 13.26
C LYS A 160 2.16 -4.21 12.56
N LEU A 161 2.16 -2.90 12.76
CA LEU A 161 3.20 -2.02 12.20
C LEU A 161 4.57 -2.30 12.83
N THR A 162 4.62 -2.55 14.15
CA THR A 162 5.85 -3.00 14.83
C THR A 162 6.36 -4.32 14.25
N ASP A 163 5.51 -5.34 14.13
CA ASP A 163 5.87 -6.64 13.56
C ASP A 163 6.37 -6.49 12.11
N LEU A 164 5.72 -5.62 11.32
CA LEU A 164 6.13 -5.35 9.94
C LEU A 164 7.52 -4.70 9.85
N ILE A 165 7.82 -3.75 10.75
CA ILE A 165 9.16 -3.15 10.84
C ILE A 165 10.19 -4.23 11.16
N GLU A 166 9.89 -5.12 12.12
CA GLU A 166 10.75 -6.23 12.50
C GLU A 166 11.03 -7.18 11.32
N ILE A 167 10.04 -7.53 10.51
CA ILE A 167 10.25 -8.37 9.32
C ILE A 167 11.17 -7.65 8.32
N VAL A 168 10.96 -6.36 8.08
CA VAL A 168 11.68 -5.59 7.05
C VAL A 168 13.15 -5.38 7.42
N ILE A 169 13.47 -5.13 8.70
CA ILE A 169 14.86 -4.94 9.11
C ILE A 169 15.69 -6.23 8.96
N GLN A 170 15.07 -7.40 9.08
CA GLN A 170 15.77 -8.69 9.03
C GLN A 170 16.20 -9.10 7.62
N ARG A 171 15.64 -8.51 6.57
CA ARG A 171 15.89 -8.89 5.17
C ARG A 171 16.77 -7.89 4.42
N PRO A 172 17.36 -8.27 3.26
CA PRO A 172 18.06 -7.33 2.39
C PRO A 172 17.21 -6.11 2.05
N TYR A 173 17.86 -4.94 1.96
CA TYR A 173 17.20 -3.68 1.61
C TYR A 173 16.53 -3.77 0.23
N ARG A 174 15.27 -3.32 0.15
CA ARG A 174 14.46 -3.24 -1.06
C ARG A 174 13.99 -1.81 -1.30
N CYS A 175 13.47 -1.58 -2.51
CA CYS A 175 12.97 -0.28 -2.91
C CYS A 175 11.92 0.24 -1.90
N LYS A 176 12.06 1.52 -1.52
CA LYS A 176 11.21 2.24 -0.56
C LYS A 176 11.27 1.74 0.89
N ASP A 177 12.14 0.80 1.24
CA ASP A 177 12.23 0.31 2.63
C ASP A 177 12.60 1.40 3.64
N ARG A 178 13.36 2.42 3.20
CA ARG A 178 13.64 3.57 4.08
C ARG A 178 12.36 4.23 4.63
N ASP A 179 11.24 4.17 3.93
CA ASP A 179 10.01 4.85 4.35
C ASP A 179 9.40 4.17 5.59
N TYR A 180 9.81 2.93 5.93
CA TYR A 180 9.48 2.32 7.22
C TYR A 180 10.03 3.07 8.43
N VAL A 181 11.07 3.90 8.28
CA VAL A 181 11.52 4.78 9.38
C VAL A 181 10.43 5.81 9.75
N ARG A 182 9.65 6.27 8.77
CA ARG A 182 8.54 7.20 9.05
C ARG A 182 7.47 6.51 9.89
N VAL A 183 7.14 5.26 9.54
CA VAL A 183 6.24 4.41 10.31
C VAL A 183 6.81 4.17 11.71
N ALA A 184 8.09 3.80 11.83
CA ALA A 184 8.75 3.59 13.11
C ALA A 184 8.66 4.81 14.03
N ARG A 185 8.83 6.04 13.50
CA ARG A 185 8.62 7.28 14.27
C ARG A 185 7.18 7.44 14.75
N ALA A 186 6.21 7.08 13.92
CA ALA A 186 4.80 7.19 14.26
C ALA A 186 4.34 6.16 15.31
N VAL A 187 5.02 5.01 15.40
CA VAL A 187 4.72 3.93 16.35
C VAL A 187 5.81 3.71 17.41
N ASP A 188 6.69 4.71 17.62
CA ASP A 188 7.79 4.63 18.58
C ASP A 188 7.27 4.25 19.98
N SER A 189 7.89 3.23 20.56
CA SER A 189 7.50 2.62 21.82
C SER A 189 8.66 1.82 22.40
N ALA A 190 8.59 1.52 23.70
CA ALA A 190 9.59 0.69 24.36
C ALA A 190 9.73 -0.69 23.68
N ASP A 191 8.61 -1.33 23.32
CA ASP A 191 8.58 -2.61 22.61
C ASP A 191 9.31 -2.53 21.25
N LEU A 192 9.00 -1.52 20.43
CA LEU A 192 9.71 -1.33 19.16
C LEU A 192 11.22 -1.10 19.37
N ARG A 193 11.59 -0.26 20.35
CA ARG A 193 13.00 0.04 20.64
C ARG A 193 13.76 -1.19 21.12
N GLU A 194 13.15 -2.04 21.95
CA GLU A 194 13.75 -3.29 22.43
C GLU A 194 14.00 -4.28 21.28
N ARG A 195 13.02 -4.48 20.40
CA ARG A 195 13.16 -5.34 19.22
C ARG A 195 14.25 -4.84 18.26
N LEU A 196 14.29 -3.53 18.04
CA LEU A 196 15.34 -2.90 17.23
C LEU A 196 16.72 -3.03 17.91
N GLY A 197 16.81 -2.90 19.23
CA GLY A 197 18.04 -3.08 20.00
C GLY A 197 18.59 -4.50 19.81
N THR A 198 17.75 -5.50 20.04
CA THR A 198 18.09 -6.91 19.80
C THR A 198 18.55 -7.16 18.37
N ALA A 199 17.82 -6.62 17.38
CA ALA A 199 18.21 -6.76 15.96
C ALA A 199 19.53 -6.04 15.64
N ALA A 200 19.82 -4.91 16.29
CA ALA A 200 21.06 -4.15 16.16
C ALA A 200 22.28 -4.87 16.74
N GLU A 201 22.08 -5.86 17.60
CA GLU A 201 23.17 -6.68 18.16
C GLU A 201 23.32 -8.04 17.46
N SER A 202 22.37 -8.39 16.59
CA SER A 202 22.35 -9.70 15.92
C SER A 202 23.49 -9.90 14.91
N ASP A 203 23.82 -11.18 14.68
CA ASP A 203 24.79 -11.58 13.65
C ASP A 203 24.29 -11.32 12.23
N ASN A 204 22.96 -11.21 12.03
CA ASN A 204 22.38 -10.88 10.73
C ASN A 204 22.86 -9.49 10.29
N PRO A 205 23.66 -9.39 9.21
CA PRO A 205 24.24 -8.12 8.79
C PRO A 205 23.19 -7.10 8.33
N TRP A 206 22.03 -7.57 7.83
CA TRP A 206 20.92 -6.70 7.43
C TRP A 206 20.21 -6.13 8.64
N ALA A 207 19.77 -7.00 9.55
CA ALA A 207 19.14 -6.62 10.81
C ALA A 207 19.99 -5.60 11.56
N ARG A 208 21.27 -5.90 11.74
CA ARG A 208 22.21 -5.00 12.40
C ARG A 208 22.33 -3.64 11.73
N ARG A 209 22.32 -3.57 10.40
CA ARG A 209 22.44 -2.28 9.65
C ARG A 209 21.15 -1.49 9.73
N HIS A 210 20.03 -2.15 9.47
CA HIS A 210 18.73 -1.53 9.36
C HIS A 210 18.24 -1.08 10.74
N ALA A 211 18.32 -1.95 11.74
CA ALA A 211 17.86 -1.65 13.09
C ALA A 211 18.67 -0.50 13.73
N GLY A 212 20.00 -0.53 13.61
CA GLY A 212 20.84 0.56 14.08
C GLY A 212 20.54 1.90 13.42
N TYR A 213 20.22 1.90 12.11
CA TYR A 213 19.80 3.12 11.41
C TYR A 213 18.48 3.66 11.93
N VAL A 214 17.50 2.78 12.13
CA VAL A 214 16.17 3.16 12.64
C VAL A 214 16.33 3.74 14.04
N LEU A 215 17.03 3.05 14.96
CA LEU A 215 17.30 3.55 16.32
C LEU A 215 17.98 4.91 16.30
N TRP A 216 19.04 5.07 15.50
CA TRP A 216 19.75 6.33 15.39
C TRP A 216 18.84 7.50 14.95
N LEU A 217 17.87 7.25 14.07
CA LEU A 217 16.86 8.22 13.63
C LEU A 217 15.67 8.39 14.59
N LEU A 218 15.39 7.42 15.46
CA LEU A 218 14.41 7.55 16.54
C LEU A 218 14.96 8.41 17.67
N ASP A 219 16.26 8.31 17.96
CA ASP A 219 16.94 9.15 18.96
C ASP A 219 17.17 10.60 18.47
N ARG A 220 17.01 10.84 17.16
CA ARG A 220 17.26 12.12 16.48
C ARG A 220 16.11 12.49 15.55
N PRO A 221 14.92 12.80 16.09
CA PRO A 221 13.72 13.06 15.29
C PRO A 221 13.88 14.24 14.32
N GLU A 222 14.75 15.21 14.64
CA GLU A 222 15.10 16.37 13.82
C GLU A 222 15.83 16.01 12.52
N LEU A 223 16.49 14.85 12.47
CA LEU A 223 17.23 14.45 11.28
C LEU A 223 16.30 13.95 10.17
N PRO A 224 16.54 14.34 8.91
CA PRO A 224 15.74 13.90 7.80
C PRO A 224 16.08 12.46 7.41
N ASN A 225 15.06 11.62 7.22
CA ASN A 225 15.22 10.31 6.58
C ASN A 225 15.36 10.48 5.05
N SER A 226 16.56 10.84 4.59
CA SER A 226 16.88 11.02 3.17
C SER A 226 17.73 9.87 2.60
N LEU A 227 17.74 9.71 1.27
CA LEU A 227 18.63 8.73 0.63
C LEU A 227 20.11 9.01 0.95
N HIS A 228 20.47 10.29 1.05
CA HIS A 228 21.83 10.71 1.36
C HIS A 228 22.23 10.26 2.78
N VAL A 229 21.36 10.48 3.75
CA VAL A 229 21.58 10.07 5.16
C VAL A 229 21.69 8.54 5.27
N TRP A 230 20.83 7.79 4.57
CA TRP A 230 20.94 6.34 4.48
C TRP A 230 22.26 5.87 3.85
N ARG A 231 22.67 6.47 2.72
CA ARG A 231 23.92 6.12 2.03
C ARG A 231 25.14 6.41 2.90
N LYS A 232 25.11 7.51 3.65
CA LYS A 232 26.16 7.83 4.62
C LYS A 232 26.22 6.75 5.69
N TRP A 233 25.08 6.36 6.26
CA TRP A 233 25.00 5.30 7.29
C TRP A 233 25.60 3.98 6.84
N ILE A 234 25.22 3.47 5.66
CA ILE A 234 25.74 2.18 5.15
C ILE A 234 27.23 2.23 4.80
N GLY A 235 27.81 3.42 4.62
CA GLY A 235 29.23 3.64 4.34
C GLY A 235 30.08 3.96 5.58
N LEU A 236 29.48 4.10 6.76
CA LEU A 236 30.25 4.30 8.00
C LEU A 236 30.94 2.99 8.40
N PRO A 237 32.25 3.01 8.71
CA PRO A 237 32.90 1.88 9.37
C PRO A 237 32.23 1.67 10.73
N ARG A 238 32.04 0.39 11.08
CA ARG A 238 31.43 -0.03 12.35
C ARG A 238 32.49 -0.19 13.42
#